data_AF-A0A9D8HYI5-F1
#
_entry.id   AF-A0A9D8HYI5-F1
#
_cell.length_a   1.000
_cell.length_b   1.000
_cell.length_c   1.000
_cell.angle_alpha   90.00
_cell.angle_beta   90.00
_cell.angle_gamma   90.00
#
_symmetry.space_group_name_H-M   'P 1'
#
loop_
_entity.id
_entity.type
_entity.pdbx_description
1 polymer ?
#
loop_
_entity_poly.entity_id
_entity_poly.type
_entity_poly.pdbx_seq_one_letter_code
_entity_poly.pdbx_strand_id
1 'polypeptide(L)'
;MTEEREFADQEQNLGGHEFNTATRDPHGKVEVKADGRLRVTLSDLARTASSGEDPLFWFRVEQEKPDFGAFAVPVAPAPPNRDVRLATVWSTHLRRGERVPLQIFLRRRGGLTNAIRFEAEGLPEGMKCEALELAGDRASGWLMLEAAEGAPAWAGELRIAGRALGAASNLERRVSSGMVVWNVGDANNERVWTRLNTGLSASISGQERAALRLNVESNAVVEAKAGAKVSFPIRFDREEAFDRAVKLKPSGMAALDAAKEMEVAAKTNSALYELDLGQVKLATGEHVFRFEATSTGAYRRQTKAETEAIEAKAKEAEASTKQIEEELKLAKDAVAKAEAKEADAKKAKVKEFEGRKEKLAADIKRWRESIKPQDQTVRAWSGGVRLKVLP
;
A
#
# COMPACT_ATOMS: atom_id res chain seq x y z
N MET A 1 -16.93 17.39 -47.70
CA MET A 1 -17.58 17.79 -46.43
C MET A 1 -16.47 17.92 -45.41
N THR A 2 -16.29 19.09 -44.80
CA THR A 2 -15.28 19.32 -43.76
C THR A 2 -15.98 19.18 -42.42
N GLU A 3 -15.56 18.23 -41.59
CA GLU A 3 -16.02 18.11 -40.20
C GLU A 3 -14.89 18.59 -39.30
N GLU A 4 -15.20 19.57 -38.44
CA GLU A 4 -14.28 20.11 -37.45
C GLU A 4 -14.73 19.61 -36.07
N ARG A 5 -13.78 19.06 -35.31
CA ARG A 5 -14.01 18.64 -33.92
C ARG A 5 -12.86 19.07 -33.05
N GLU A 6 -13.21 19.62 -31.90
CA GLU A 6 -12.27 19.94 -30.83
C GLU A 6 -12.27 18.81 -29.80
N PHE A 7 -11.07 18.42 -29.38
CA PHE A 7 -10.88 17.43 -28.32
C PHE A 7 -10.10 18.09 -27.19
N ALA A 8 -10.67 18.03 -25.99
CA ALA A 8 -10.07 18.62 -24.79
C ALA A 8 -9.13 17.66 -24.06
N ASP A 9 -8.36 18.21 -23.12
CA ASP A 9 -7.51 17.48 -22.18
C ASP A 9 -8.31 16.41 -21.41
N GLN A 10 -7.64 15.32 -21.05
CA GLN A 10 -8.20 14.29 -20.19
C GLN A 10 -7.89 14.59 -18.73
N GLU A 11 -8.80 15.32 -18.10
CA GLU A 11 -8.67 15.70 -16.69
C GLU A 11 -9.03 14.56 -15.72
N GLN A 12 -9.56 13.44 -16.21
CA GLN A 12 -9.95 12.32 -15.36
C GLN A 12 -8.73 11.70 -14.66
N ASN A 13 -8.62 11.97 -13.37
CA ASN A 13 -7.62 11.37 -12.50
C ASN A 13 -8.22 10.23 -11.68
N LEU A 14 -7.96 8.99 -12.08
CA LEU A 14 -8.44 7.80 -11.40
C LEU A 14 -7.65 7.50 -10.12
N GLY A 15 -6.34 7.73 -10.11
CA GLY A 15 -5.45 7.32 -9.02
C GLY A 15 -5.09 8.40 -8.00
N GLY A 16 -5.81 9.53 -8.02
CA GLY A 16 -5.67 10.59 -7.04
C GLY A 16 -4.26 11.18 -6.99
N HIS A 17 -3.77 11.48 -5.79
CA HIS A 17 -2.44 12.06 -5.60
C HIS A 17 -1.31 11.04 -5.76
N GLU A 18 -1.55 9.78 -5.39
CA GLU A 18 -0.53 8.73 -5.39
C GLU A 18 -0.31 8.14 -6.79
N PHE A 19 -1.27 8.29 -7.71
CA PHE A 19 -1.16 7.84 -9.08
C PHE A 19 -1.97 8.71 -10.06
N ASN A 20 -1.51 9.94 -10.31
CA ASN A 20 -2.20 10.87 -11.19
C ASN A 20 -2.27 10.33 -12.63
N THR A 21 -3.49 10.11 -13.14
CA THR A 21 -3.73 9.62 -14.52
C THR A 21 -4.24 10.68 -15.47
N ALA A 22 -4.41 11.92 -15.01
CA ALA A 22 -4.78 13.02 -15.89
C ALA A 22 -3.69 13.25 -16.93
N THR A 23 -4.09 13.49 -18.18
CA THR A 23 -3.18 13.78 -19.28
C THR A 23 -3.72 14.92 -20.13
N ARG A 24 -2.80 15.73 -20.67
CA ARG A 24 -3.12 16.75 -21.67
C ARG A 24 -3.18 16.18 -23.09
N ASP A 25 -3.09 14.85 -23.23
CA ASP A 25 -3.23 14.20 -24.53
C ASP A 25 -4.72 14.03 -24.85
N PRO A 26 -5.27 14.78 -25.81
CA PRO A 26 -6.68 14.66 -26.18
C PRO A 26 -6.92 13.34 -26.92
N HIS A 27 -8.13 12.81 -26.79
CA HIS A 27 -8.62 11.73 -27.65
C HIS A 27 -10.13 11.87 -27.83
N GLY A 28 -10.65 11.30 -28.90
CA GLY A 28 -12.09 11.21 -29.08
C GLY A 28 -12.48 10.44 -30.32
N LYS A 29 -13.74 10.63 -30.74
CA LYS A 29 -14.35 9.91 -31.84
C LYS A 29 -14.77 10.88 -32.94
N VAL A 30 -14.58 10.45 -34.18
CA VAL A 30 -15.09 11.11 -35.38
C VAL A 30 -15.91 10.07 -36.14
N GLU A 31 -17.13 10.43 -36.52
CA GLU A 31 -18.02 9.53 -37.28
C GLU A 31 -17.78 9.72 -38.77
N VAL A 32 -17.22 8.72 -39.42
CA VAL A 32 -16.95 8.76 -40.86
C VAL A 32 -18.17 8.21 -41.60
N LYS A 33 -18.94 9.09 -42.24
CA LYS A 33 -20.24 8.76 -42.86
C LYS A 33 -20.16 7.98 -44.18
N ALA A 34 -18.99 7.90 -44.81
CA ALA A 34 -18.78 7.17 -46.05
C ALA A 34 -17.33 6.72 -46.18
N ASP A 35 -17.12 5.57 -46.82
CA ASP A 35 -15.79 5.08 -47.15
C ASP A 35 -15.09 6.01 -48.16
N GLY A 36 -13.80 6.27 -47.95
CA GLY A 36 -13.02 7.11 -48.84
C GLY A 36 -11.69 7.56 -48.26
N ARG A 37 -10.98 8.42 -49.00
CA ARG A 37 -9.75 9.06 -48.50
C ARG A 37 -10.12 10.26 -47.62
N LEU A 38 -9.68 10.22 -46.38
CA LEU A 38 -9.82 11.33 -45.44
C LEU A 38 -8.54 12.17 -45.44
N ARG A 39 -8.70 13.49 -45.45
CA ARG A 39 -7.62 14.42 -45.10
C ARG A 39 -7.85 14.85 -43.66
N VAL A 40 -6.86 14.62 -42.81
CA VAL A 40 -6.89 15.08 -41.42
C VAL A 40 -5.92 16.24 -41.26
N THR A 41 -6.40 17.31 -40.65
CA THR A 41 -5.59 18.46 -40.23
C THR A 41 -5.68 18.54 -38.71
N LEU A 42 -4.53 18.63 -38.04
CA LEU A 42 -4.44 18.85 -36.60
C LEU A 42 -3.97 20.28 -36.35
N SER A 43 -4.54 20.95 -35.35
CA SER A 43 -4.13 22.28 -34.93
C SER A 43 -4.20 22.36 -33.41
N ASP A 44 -3.13 22.83 -32.78
CA ASP A 44 -3.09 23.10 -31.35
C ASP A 44 -3.60 24.53 -31.11
N LEU A 45 -4.81 24.65 -30.56
CA LEU A 45 -5.47 25.93 -30.29
C LEU A 45 -4.99 26.59 -28.99
N ALA A 46 -4.29 25.84 -28.12
CA ALA A 46 -3.85 26.31 -26.80
C ALA A 46 -2.36 26.73 -26.78
N ARG A 47 -1.68 26.67 -27.93
CA ARG A 47 -0.26 27.04 -28.05
C ARG A 47 -0.03 28.49 -27.65
N THR A 48 0.90 28.71 -26.73
CA THR A 48 1.44 30.04 -26.41
C THR A 48 2.82 30.21 -27.04
N ALA A 49 3.14 31.41 -27.53
CA ALA A 49 4.35 31.68 -28.32
C ALA A 49 5.70 31.46 -27.59
N SER A 50 5.69 31.05 -26.31
CA SER A 50 6.87 30.86 -25.46
C SER A 50 7.42 29.42 -25.43
N SER A 51 6.72 28.44 -26.01
CA SER A 51 7.24 27.08 -26.17
C SER A 51 8.10 27.02 -27.44
N GLY A 52 9.42 26.78 -27.31
CA GLY A 52 10.44 26.82 -28.37
C GLY A 52 10.14 26.05 -29.67
N GLU A 53 10.97 25.07 -30.04
CA GLU A 53 10.79 24.28 -31.28
C GLU A 53 9.39 23.63 -31.33
N ASP A 54 8.86 23.45 -32.55
CA ASP A 54 7.55 22.84 -32.76
C ASP A 54 7.47 21.46 -32.08
N PRO A 55 6.51 21.25 -31.15
CA PRO A 55 6.39 19.95 -30.48
C PRO A 55 6.08 18.86 -31.50
N LEU A 56 6.78 17.73 -31.39
CA LEU A 56 6.50 16.55 -32.20
C LEU A 56 5.17 15.94 -31.72
N PHE A 57 4.10 16.13 -32.47
CA PHE A 57 2.81 15.49 -32.18
C PHE A 57 2.83 14.02 -32.64
N TRP A 58 2.40 13.12 -31.76
CA TRP A 58 2.08 11.75 -32.17
C TRP A 58 0.57 11.64 -32.43
N PHE A 59 0.20 11.46 -33.69
CA PHE A 59 -1.17 11.27 -34.11
C PHE A 59 -1.45 9.80 -34.43
N ARG A 60 -2.57 9.27 -33.91
CA ARG A 60 -3.03 7.90 -34.16
C ARG A 60 -4.52 7.90 -34.47
N VAL A 61 -4.89 7.34 -35.63
CA VAL A 61 -6.29 7.12 -36.05
C VAL A 61 -6.50 5.65 -36.25
N GLU A 62 -7.54 5.12 -35.62
CA GLU A 62 -7.89 3.71 -35.73
C GLU A 62 -9.40 3.55 -35.81
N GLN A 63 -9.83 2.49 -36.49
CA GLN A 63 -11.22 2.06 -36.42
C GLN A 63 -11.56 1.69 -34.98
N GLU A 64 -12.72 2.15 -34.51
CA GLU A 64 -13.15 1.88 -33.14
C GLU A 64 -13.28 0.38 -32.89
N LYS A 65 -12.50 -0.13 -31.93
CA LYS A 65 -12.53 -1.52 -31.46
C LYS A 65 -12.67 -1.52 -29.94
N PRO A 66 -13.67 -2.25 -29.37
CA PRO A 66 -13.80 -2.37 -27.93
C PRO A 66 -12.53 -2.91 -27.30
N ASP A 67 -11.96 -2.17 -26.35
CA ASP A 67 -10.70 -2.51 -25.71
C ASP A 67 -10.65 -1.94 -24.28
N PHE A 68 -9.69 -2.38 -23.48
CA PHE A 68 -9.38 -1.75 -22.21
C PHE A 68 -7.88 -1.83 -21.87
N GLY A 69 -7.46 -0.98 -20.95
CA GLY A 69 -6.19 -1.10 -20.25
C GLY A 69 -6.44 -1.06 -18.75
N ALA A 70 -5.58 -1.70 -17.97
CA ALA A 70 -5.68 -1.68 -16.52
C ALA A 70 -4.30 -1.67 -15.87
N PHE A 71 -4.22 -1.07 -14.69
CA PHE A 71 -3.01 -1.07 -13.86
C PHE A 71 -3.33 -1.26 -12.39
N ALA A 72 -2.40 -1.85 -11.65
CA ALA A 72 -2.51 -2.20 -10.24
C ALA A 72 -1.47 -1.41 -9.41
N VAL A 73 -1.93 -0.74 -8.36
CA VAL A 73 -1.07 0.02 -7.44
C VAL A 73 -1.23 -0.56 -6.02
N PRO A 74 -0.13 -0.88 -5.31
CA PRO A 74 -0.21 -1.27 -3.90
C PRO A 74 -0.77 -0.12 -3.07
N VAL A 75 -1.73 -0.42 -2.19
CA VAL A 75 -2.33 0.60 -1.33
C VAL A 75 -1.47 0.77 -0.08
N ALA A 76 -0.93 1.97 0.11
CA ALA A 76 -0.19 2.33 1.32
C ALA A 76 -1.14 2.49 2.52
N PRO A 77 -0.67 2.24 3.77
CA PRO A 77 -1.42 2.60 4.96
C PRO A 77 -1.70 4.11 4.98
N ALA A 78 -2.93 4.51 5.29
CA ALA A 78 -3.23 5.93 5.37
C ALA A 78 -2.42 6.59 6.50
N PRO A 79 -2.00 7.85 6.34
CA PRO A 79 -1.26 8.56 7.36
C PRO A 79 -2.10 8.73 8.64
N PRO A 80 -1.47 8.80 9.83
CA PRO A 80 -2.17 9.03 11.09
C PRO A 80 -2.97 10.33 11.11
N ASN A 81 -2.47 11.36 10.42
CA ASN A 81 -3.15 12.63 10.22
C ASN A 81 -3.76 12.67 8.81
N ARG A 82 -5.10 12.82 8.73
CA ARG A 82 -5.83 12.85 7.46
C ARG A 82 -5.59 14.13 6.64
N ASP A 83 -5.08 15.19 7.27
CA ASP A 83 -4.77 16.44 6.57
C ASP A 83 -3.48 16.33 5.74
N VAL A 84 -2.62 15.35 6.06
CA VAL A 84 -1.37 15.11 5.35
C VAL A 84 -1.65 14.26 4.11
N ARG A 85 -1.40 14.82 2.92
CA ARG A 85 -1.50 14.08 1.65
C ARG A 85 -0.19 13.36 1.35
N LEU A 86 0.15 12.42 2.22
CA LEU A 86 1.36 11.62 2.11
C LEU A 86 1.26 10.70 0.89
N ALA A 87 2.29 10.69 0.04
CA ALA A 87 2.46 9.65 -0.98
C ALA A 87 3.70 8.83 -0.64
N THR A 88 3.51 7.56 -0.31
CA THR A 88 4.58 6.69 0.18
C THR A 88 4.93 5.62 -0.84
N VAL A 89 6.22 5.34 -0.99
CA VAL A 89 6.69 4.16 -1.71
C VAL A 89 6.23 2.92 -0.94
N TRP A 90 5.31 2.19 -1.54
CA TRP A 90 4.76 0.98 -0.95
C TRP A 90 4.99 -0.23 -1.86
N SER A 91 5.01 -1.41 -1.24
CA SER A 91 5.21 -2.67 -1.94
C SER A 91 4.23 -3.71 -1.45
N THR A 92 3.95 -4.69 -2.30
CA THR A 92 3.04 -5.79 -1.98
C THR A 92 3.76 -6.83 -1.13
N HIS A 93 3.81 -6.60 0.18
CA HIS A 93 4.37 -7.54 1.14
C HIS A 93 3.27 -8.03 2.08
N LEU A 94 3.20 -9.34 2.27
CA LEU A 94 2.23 -10.00 3.14
C LEU A 94 2.95 -10.75 4.25
N ARG A 95 2.48 -10.60 5.48
CA ARG A 95 2.75 -11.53 6.58
C ARG A 95 1.79 -12.70 6.50
N ARG A 96 2.11 -13.80 7.18
CA ARG A 96 1.20 -14.96 7.25
C ARG A 96 -0.11 -14.57 7.91
N GLY A 97 -1.24 -14.90 7.26
CA GLY A 97 -2.58 -14.51 7.66
C GLY A 97 -2.99 -13.08 7.28
N GLU A 98 -2.11 -12.31 6.61
CA GLU A 98 -2.42 -10.94 6.19
C GLU A 98 -3.25 -10.90 4.91
N ARG A 99 -4.12 -9.89 4.82
CA ARG A 99 -4.80 -9.49 3.59
C ARG A 99 -4.32 -8.10 3.21
N VAL A 100 -3.95 -7.89 1.96
CA VAL A 100 -3.52 -6.58 1.45
C VAL A 100 -4.29 -6.19 0.18
N PRO A 101 -4.75 -4.93 0.06
CA PRO A 101 -5.41 -4.45 -1.14
C PRO A 101 -4.40 -4.01 -2.21
N LEU A 102 -4.73 -4.35 -3.45
CA LEU A 102 -4.20 -3.74 -4.66
C LEU A 102 -5.30 -2.92 -5.31
N GLN A 103 -5.07 -1.64 -5.54
CA GLN A 103 -6.02 -0.81 -6.26
C GLN A 103 -5.85 -1.04 -7.76
N ILE A 104 -6.89 -1.60 -8.37
CA ILE A 104 -7.01 -1.76 -9.81
C ILE A 104 -7.68 -0.52 -10.37
N PHE A 105 -7.09 0.03 -11.41
CA PHE A 105 -7.68 1.08 -12.23
C PHE A 105 -7.96 0.53 -13.61
N LEU A 106 -9.15 0.81 -14.13
CA LEU A 106 -9.65 0.32 -15.40
C LEU A 106 -9.95 1.50 -16.32
N ARG A 107 -9.30 1.51 -17.49
CA ARG A 107 -9.55 2.46 -18.56
C ARG A 107 -10.19 1.74 -19.74
N ARG A 108 -11.49 1.95 -19.94
CA ARG A 108 -12.27 1.42 -21.07
C ARG A 108 -12.01 2.26 -22.31
N ARG A 109 -11.98 1.61 -23.48
CA ARG A 109 -11.77 2.24 -24.79
C ARG A 109 -12.71 1.62 -25.82
N GLY A 110 -12.94 2.35 -26.90
CA GLY A 110 -13.73 1.86 -28.03
C GLY A 110 -15.16 1.45 -27.67
N GLY A 111 -15.80 2.18 -26.74
CA GLY A 111 -17.19 1.94 -26.36
C GLY A 111 -17.44 0.67 -25.54
N LEU A 112 -16.39 0.01 -25.03
CA LEU A 112 -16.54 -1.19 -24.22
C LEU A 112 -17.32 -0.92 -22.92
N THR A 113 -18.50 -1.54 -22.76
CA THR A 113 -19.35 -1.42 -21.57
C THR A 113 -19.39 -2.69 -20.72
N ASN A 114 -18.83 -3.80 -21.21
CA ASN A 114 -18.82 -5.10 -20.55
C ASN A 114 -18.16 -5.07 -19.18
N ALA A 115 -18.67 -5.86 -18.23
CA ALA A 115 -17.97 -6.10 -16.97
C ALA A 115 -16.58 -6.71 -17.22
N ILE A 116 -15.57 -6.25 -16.47
CA ILE A 116 -14.20 -6.80 -16.52
C ILE A 116 -13.93 -7.52 -15.21
N ARG A 117 -13.56 -8.79 -15.30
CA ARG A 117 -13.14 -9.62 -14.16
C ARG A 117 -11.63 -9.68 -14.10
N PHE A 118 -11.06 -9.33 -12.95
CA PHE A 118 -9.64 -9.35 -12.67
C PHE A 118 -9.31 -10.52 -11.75
N GLU A 119 -8.33 -11.32 -12.15
CA GLU A 119 -7.88 -12.49 -11.40
C GLU A 119 -6.36 -12.56 -11.40
N ALA A 120 -5.80 -13.04 -10.29
CA ALA A 120 -4.37 -13.35 -10.22
C ALA A 120 -4.13 -14.78 -10.72
N GLU A 121 -3.12 -14.95 -11.56
CA GLU A 121 -2.72 -16.21 -12.19
C GLU A 121 -1.38 -16.67 -11.62
N GLY A 122 -1.19 -17.99 -11.48
CA GLY A 122 0.08 -18.56 -11.03
C GLY A 122 0.46 -18.18 -9.60
N LEU A 123 -0.53 -18.04 -8.71
CA LEU A 123 -0.29 -17.70 -7.30
C LEU A 123 0.59 -18.77 -6.63
N PRO A 124 1.56 -18.36 -5.79
CA PRO A 124 2.39 -19.30 -5.02
C PRO A 124 1.57 -20.03 -3.96
N GLU A 125 2.11 -21.13 -3.44
CA GLU A 125 1.48 -21.89 -2.38
C GLU A 125 1.11 -21.01 -1.17
N GLY A 126 -0.12 -21.15 -0.68
CA GLY A 126 -0.62 -20.38 0.45
C GLY A 126 -1.05 -18.95 0.12
N MET A 127 -0.84 -18.44 -1.10
CA MET A 127 -1.40 -17.16 -1.54
C MET A 127 -2.77 -17.36 -2.21
N LYS A 128 -3.73 -16.51 -1.88
CA LYS A 128 -5.04 -16.44 -2.51
C LYS A 128 -5.32 -15.03 -3.00
N CYS A 129 -6.15 -14.93 -4.02
CA CYS A 129 -6.64 -13.66 -4.53
C CYS A 129 -8.13 -13.80 -4.83
N GLU A 130 -8.94 -12.93 -4.23
CA GLU A 130 -10.37 -12.86 -4.55
C GLU A 130 -10.53 -12.10 -5.86
N ALA A 131 -11.26 -12.68 -6.82
CA ALA A 131 -11.53 -12.03 -8.10
C ALA A 131 -12.27 -10.70 -7.89
N LEU A 132 -11.86 -9.67 -8.63
CA LEU A 132 -12.53 -8.37 -8.63
C LEU A 132 -13.29 -8.20 -9.95
N GLU A 133 -14.59 -7.92 -9.87
CA GLU A 133 -15.38 -7.55 -11.04
C GLU A 133 -15.70 -6.05 -11.03
N LEU A 134 -15.33 -5.36 -12.11
CA LEU A 134 -15.69 -3.97 -12.36
C LEU A 134 -16.72 -3.92 -13.50
N ALA A 135 -17.97 -3.65 -13.15
CA ALA A 135 -19.10 -3.52 -14.06
C ALA A 135 -19.56 -2.06 -14.21
N GLY A 136 -20.29 -1.78 -15.29
CA GLY A 136 -20.81 -0.45 -15.58
C GLY A 136 -19.71 0.61 -15.73
N ASP A 137 -19.89 1.74 -15.05
CA ASP A 137 -19.01 2.91 -15.05
C ASP A 137 -17.88 2.83 -14.00
N ARG A 138 -17.80 1.76 -13.22
CA ARG A 138 -16.74 1.59 -12.21
C ARG A 138 -15.36 1.51 -12.88
N ALA A 139 -14.56 2.54 -12.66
CA ALA A 139 -13.21 2.68 -13.20
C ALA A 139 -12.10 2.26 -12.22
N SER A 140 -12.45 1.87 -10.99
CA SER A 140 -11.47 1.36 -10.01
C SER A 140 -12.11 0.45 -8.96
N GLY A 141 -11.26 -0.34 -8.28
CA GLY A 141 -11.65 -1.18 -7.15
C GLY A 141 -10.46 -1.88 -6.51
N TRP A 142 -10.68 -2.59 -5.40
CA TRP A 142 -9.62 -3.30 -4.69
C TRP A 142 -9.65 -4.80 -4.96
N LEU A 143 -8.54 -5.29 -5.52
CA LEU A 143 -8.21 -6.70 -5.65
C LEU A 143 -7.43 -7.12 -4.40
N MET A 144 -7.93 -8.10 -3.65
CA MET A 144 -7.30 -8.49 -2.39
C MET A 144 -6.38 -9.67 -2.58
N LEU A 145 -5.16 -9.56 -2.07
CA LEU A 145 -4.26 -10.68 -1.86
C LEU A 145 -4.34 -11.13 -0.41
N GLU A 146 -4.35 -12.42 -0.18
CA GLU A 146 -4.36 -13.05 1.13
C GLU A 146 -3.22 -14.07 1.21
N ALA A 147 -2.43 -14.01 2.29
CA ALA A 147 -1.50 -15.07 2.63
C ALA A 147 -2.11 -15.94 3.72
N ALA A 148 -2.16 -17.25 3.51
CA ALA A 148 -2.58 -18.20 4.54
C ALA A 148 -1.65 -18.16 5.76
N GLU A 149 -2.15 -18.56 6.93
CA GLU A 149 -1.35 -18.57 8.16
C GLU A 149 -0.15 -19.52 8.12
N GLY A 150 -0.25 -20.57 7.30
CA GLY A 150 0.82 -21.54 7.05
C GLY A 150 1.60 -21.28 5.76
N ALA A 151 1.39 -20.15 5.08
CA ALA A 151 2.04 -19.90 3.79
C ALA A 151 3.57 -19.88 3.92
N PRO A 152 4.31 -20.55 3.02
CA PRO A 152 5.77 -20.53 3.01
C PRO A 152 6.30 -19.14 2.62
N ALA A 153 7.58 -18.89 2.94
CA ALA A 153 8.27 -17.71 2.45
C ALA A 153 8.32 -17.73 0.92
N TRP A 154 7.96 -16.62 0.29
CA TRP A 154 7.99 -16.49 -1.16
C TRP A 154 8.27 -15.06 -1.58
N ALA A 155 8.95 -14.87 -2.69
CA ALA A 155 9.08 -13.58 -3.35
C ALA A 155 9.16 -13.81 -4.86
N GLY A 156 8.43 -12.99 -5.62
CA GLY A 156 8.40 -13.12 -7.07
C GLY A 156 7.43 -12.16 -7.72
N GLU A 157 7.23 -12.36 -9.01
CA GLU A 157 6.30 -11.58 -9.81
C GLU A 157 4.91 -12.25 -9.83
N LEU A 158 3.87 -11.46 -9.61
CA LEU A 158 2.48 -11.87 -9.78
C LEU A 158 1.96 -11.43 -11.15
N ARG A 159 1.18 -12.29 -11.77
CA ARG A 159 0.44 -11.99 -12.99
C ARG A 159 -1.03 -11.76 -12.63
N ILE A 160 -1.57 -10.62 -13.06
CA ILE A 160 -3.00 -10.33 -12.97
C ILE A 160 -3.52 -10.17 -14.39
N ALA A 161 -4.60 -10.89 -14.70
CA ALA A 161 -5.31 -10.81 -15.96
C ALA A 161 -6.68 -10.17 -15.76
N GLY A 162 -7.00 -9.19 -16.59
CA GLY A 162 -8.35 -8.69 -16.77
C GLY A 162 -8.99 -9.41 -17.96
N ARG A 163 -10.20 -9.92 -17.79
CA ARG A 163 -10.99 -10.58 -18.83
C ARG A 163 -12.33 -9.88 -18.94
N ALA A 164 -12.68 -9.40 -20.13
CA ALA A 164 -14.03 -8.91 -20.36
C ALA A 164 -15.04 -10.06 -20.30
N LEU A 165 -16.25 -9.79 -19.83
CA LEU A 165 -17.33 -10.77 -19.71
C LEU A 165 -18.38 -10.59 -20.80
N GLY A 166 -19.17 -11.64 -21.07
CA GLY A 166 -20.23 -11.63 -22.07
C GLY A 166 -19.68 -11.70 -23.51
N ALA A 167 -20.30 -10.95 -24.44
CA ALA A 167 -19.97 -11.02 -25.87
C ALA A 167 -18.51 -10.65 -26.23
N ALA A 168 -17.79 -9.99 -25.32
CA ALA A 168 -16.38 -9.62 -25.48
C ALA A 168 -15.42 -10.57 -24.74
N SER A 169 -15.84 -11.81 -24.42
CA SER A 169 -15.07 -12.74 -23.57
C SER A 169 -13.68 -13.14 -24.08
N ASN A 170 -13.39 -12.90 -25.36
CA ASN A 170 -12.08 -13.09 -25.96
C ASN A 170 -11.09 -11.95 -25.64
N LEU A 171 -11.55 -10.85 -25.06
CA LEU A 171 -10.73 -9.70 -24.74
C LEU A 171 -10.07 -9.89 -23.35
N GLU A 172 -8.82 -10.32 -23.38
CA GLU A 172 -7.96 -10.43 -22.20
C GLU A 172 -6.83 -9.40 -22.27
N ARG A 173 -6.51 -8.79 -21.12
CA ARG A 173 -5.38 -7.88 -20.96
C ARG A 173 -4.63 -8.19 -19.69
N ARG A 174 -3.30 -8.23 -19.81
CA ARG A 174 -2.42 -8.22 -18.64
C ARG A 174 -2.55 -6.87 -17.93
N VAL A 175 -2.67 -6.89 -16.61
CA VAL A 175 -2.65 -5.69 -15.77
C VAL A 175 -1.20 -5.29 -15.51
N SER A 176 -0.85 -4.06 -15.86
CA SER A 176 0.47 -3.48 -15.53
C SER A 176 0.51 -3.09 -14.06
N SER A 177 1.69 -2.94 -13.45
CA SER A 177 1.79 -2.40 -12.09
C SER A 177 2.20 -0.94 -12.13
N GLY A 178 1.79 -0.15 -11.14
CA GLY A 178 2.27 1.21 -10.91
C GLY A 178 2.79 1.38 -9.48
N MET A 179 3.70 2.32 -9.28
CA MET A 179 4.19 2.71 -7.95
C MET A 179 4.61 4.18 -7.90
N VAL A 180 4.55 4.75 -6.70
CA VAL A 180 5.25 5.99 -6.35
C VAL A 180 6.76 5.73 -6.35
N VAL A 181 7.54 6.66 -6.91
CA VAL A 181 8.99 6.49 -7.07
C VAL A 181 9.75 6.87 -5.79
N TRP A 182 9.32 7.92 -5.08
CA TRP A 182 9.88 8.34 -3.79
C TRP A 182 8.81 8.88 -2.85
N ASN A 183 9.10 8.83 -1.54
CA ASN A 183 8.19 9.34 -0.52
C ASN A 183 8.05 10.86 -0.68
N VAL A 184 6.81 11.34 -0.71
CA VAL A 184 6.46 12.76 -0.71
C VAL A 184 5.64 13.04 0.54
N GLY A 185 6.13 13.95 1.38
CA GLY A 185 5.54 14.29 2.67
C GLY A 185 4.16 14.95 2.56
N ASP A 186 3.97 15.80 1.56
CA ASP A 186 2.70 16.46 1.25
C ASP A 186 2.58 16.74 -0.25
N ALA A 187 1.66 16.04 -0.91
CA ALA A 187 1.40 16.14 -2.34
C ALA A 187 0.86 17.51 -2.79
N ASN A 188 0.47 18.41 -1.86
CA ASN A 188 0.11 19.78 -2.20
C ASN A 188 1.35 20.68 -2.41
N ASN A 189 2.44 20.38 -1.70
CA ASN A 189 3.66 21.21 -1.72
C ASN A 189 4.70 20.66 -2.69
N GLU A 190 4.70 19.36 -2.92
CA GLU A 190 5.65 18.69 -3.80
C GLU A 190 4.92 17.76 -4.77
N ARG A 191 5.41 17.71 -6.01
CA ARG A 191 4.87 16.81 -7.04
C ARG A 191 5.18 15.36 -6.70
N VAL A 192 4.15 14.51 -6.72
CA VAL A 192 4.30 13.06 -6.65
C VAL A 192 4.73 12.51 -8.00
N TRP A 193 5.82 11.74 -7.99
CA TRP A 193 6.31 11.06 -9.18
C TRP A 193 5.98 9.58 -9.12
N THR A 194 5.43 9.08 -10.21
CA THR A 194 4.94 7.70 -10.33
C THR A 194 5.47 7.09 -11.61
N ARG A 195 5.53 5.76 -11.63
CA ARG A 195 5.94 5.01 -12.82
C ARG A 195 5.10 3.77 -13.00
N LEU A 196 5.00 3.33 -14.25
CA LEU A 196 4.54 1.98 -14.56
C LEU A 196 5.73 1.01 -14.48
N ASN A 197 5.46 -0.16 -13.93
CA ASN A 197 6.36 -1.29 -13.86
C ASN A 197 5.89 -2.38 -14.85
N THR A 198 6.85 -3.16 -15.35
CA THR A 198 6.59 -4.27 -16.28
C THR A 198 5.88 -5.45 -15.62
N GLY A 199 5.96 -5.57 -14.30
CA GLY A 199 5.33 -6.63 -13.51
C GLY A 199 5.02 -6.17 -12.08
N LEU A 200 4.17 -6.93 -11.38
CA LEU A 200 3.82 -6.68 -9.99
C LEU A 200 4.63 -7.62 -9.09
N SER A 201 5.65 -7.10 -8.40
CA SER A 201 6.37 -7.89 -7.41
C SER A 201 5.57 -8.03 -6.12
N ALA A 202 5.52 -9.22 -5.55
CA ALA A 202 4.96 -9.48 -4.25
C ALA A 202 5.82 -10.44 -3.43
N SER A 203 5.59 -10.47 -2.11
CA SER A 203 6.29 -11.39 -1.21
C SER A 203 5.45 -11.80 -0.02
N ILE A 204 5.75 -12.98 0.52
CA ILE A 204 5.20 -13.52 1.77
C ILE A 204 6.35 -13.67 2.77
N SER A 205 6.20 -13.11 3.97
CA SER A 205 7.15 -13.30 5.07
C SER A 205 7.05 -14.72 5.62
N GLY A 206 8.17 -15.46 5.65
CA GLY A 206 8.25 -16.75 6.36
C GLY A 206 8.41 -16.62 7.88
N GLN A 207 8.82 -15.44 8.34
CA GLN A 207 9.17 -15.22 9.76
C GLN A 207 8.00 -14.62 10.52
N GLU A 208 7.28 -13.67 9.91
CA GLU A 208 6.26 -12.88 10.60
C GLU A 208 4.84 -13.37 10.34
N ARG A 209 3.97 -13.14 11.33
CA ARG A 209 2.52 -13.27 11.24
C ARG A 209 1.87 -11.89 11.30
N ALA A 210 0.71 -11.75 10.69
CA ALA A 210 -0.05 -10.50 10.77
C ALA A 210 -0.42 -10.18 12.22
N ALA A 211 -0.05 -8.98 12.66
CA ALA A 211 -0.27 -8.49 14.03
C ALA A 211 -1.75 -8.45 14.43
N LEU A 212 -2.61 -8.11 13.45
CA LEU A 212 -4.06 -8.08 13.57
C LEU A 212 -4.64 -8.76 12.34
N ARG A 213 -5.58 -9.68 12.56
CA ARG A 213 -6.31 -10.39 11.51
C ARG A 213 -7.81 -10.24 11.76
N LEU A 214 -8.54 -10.04 10.68
CA LEU A 214 -9.96 -9.70 10.73
C LEU A 214 -10.79 -10.72 9.97
N ASN A 215 -11.73 -11.36 10.65
CA ASN A 215 -12.59 -12.38 10.07
C ASN A 215 -14.06 -12.04 10.33
N VAL A 216 -14.87 -12.05 9.28
CA VAL A 216 -16.33 -11.89 9.40
C VAL A 216 -16.90 -13.31 9.48
N GLU A 217 -17.67 -13.60 10.52
CA GLU A 217 -18.11 -14.99 10.81
C GLU A 217 -19.22 -15.49 9.87
N SER A 218 -19.76 -14.61 9.01
CA SER A 218 -20.74 -14.98 7.98
C SER A 218 -20.15 -14.85 6.57
N ASN A 219 -20.05 -15.98 5.87
CA ASN A 219 -19.68 -16.06 4.45
C ASN A 219 -20.90 -16.08 3.51
N ALA A 220 -22.12 -16.07 4.08
CA ALA A 220 -23.36 -16.04 3.32
C ALA A 220 -23.62 -14.65 2.74
N VAL A 221 -24.33 -14.59 1.61
CA VAL A 221 -24.87 -13.33 1.11
C VAL A 221 -25.89 -12.83 2.13
N VAL A 222 -25.60 -11.69 2.75
CA VAL A 222 -26.54 -11.07 3.69
C VAL A 222 -27.58 -10.32 2.87
N GLU A 223 -28.86 -10.65 3.04
CA GLU A 223 -29.96 -9.96 2.38
C GLU A 223 -30.61 -8.96 3.34
N ALA A 224 -30.79 -7.72 2.90
CA ALA A 224 -31.39 -6.67 3.71
C ALA A 224 -32.19 -5.70 2.85
N LYS A 225 -33.29 -5.17 3.38
CA LYS A 225 -34.07 -4.12 2.72
C LYS A 225 -33.30 -2.80 2.73
N ALA A 226 -33.49 -1.99 1.69
CA ALA A 226 -33.00 -0.62 1.65
C ALA A 226 -33.43 0.13 2.93
N GLY A 227 -32.48 0.86 3.53
CA GLY A 227 -32.73 1.59 4.78
C GLY A 227 -32.67 0.77 6.08
N ALA A 228 -32.54 -0.56 6.01
CA ALA A 228 -32.43 -1.40 7.20
C ALA A 228 -31.06 -1.29 7.89
N LYS A 229 -31.00 -1.73 9.14
CA LYS A 229 -29.73 -1.95 9.87
C LYS A 229 -29.33 -3.41 9.76
N VAL A 230 -28.07 -3.66 9.43
CA VAL A 230 -27.52 -5.01 9.25
C VAL A 230 -26.36 -5.23 10.21
N SER A 231 -26.40 -6.33 10.95
CA SER A 231 -25.37 -6.66 11.94
C SER A 231 -24.35 -7.64 11.35
N PHE A 232 -23.06 -7.34 11.54
CA PHE A 232 -21.94 -8.18 11.09
C PHE A 232 -21.10 -8.63 12.29
N PRO A 233 -21.09 -9.93 12.62
CA PRO A 233 -20.20 -10.48 13.65
C PRO A 233 -18.78 -10.56 13.12
N ILE A 234 -17.85 -9.88 13.80
CA ILE A 234 -16.46 -9.73 13.41
C ILE A 234 -15.59 -10.27 14.53
N ARG A 235 -14.69 -11.18 14.16
CA ARG A 235 -13.66 -11.77 15.03
C ARG A 235 -12.31 -11.16 14.72
N PHE A 236 -11.56 -10.86 15.77
CA PHE A 236 -10.20 -10.34 15.73
C PHE A 236 -9.23 -11.39 16.26
N ASP A 237 -8.25 -11.79 15.45
CA ASP A 237 -7.13 -12.61 15.89
C ASP A 237 -5.91 -11.67 16.04
N ARG A 238 -5.44 -11.50 17.28
CA ARG A 238 -4.42 -10.51 17.66
C ARG A 238 -3.16 -11.19 18.15
N GLU A 239 -2.01 -10.64 17.80
CA GLU A 239 -0.75 -10.97 18.48
C GLU A 239 -0.69 -10.26 19.85
N GLU A 240 0.00 -10.86 20.82
CA GLU A 240 -0.01 -10.42 22.23
C GLU A 240 0.39 -8.95 22.42
N ALA A 241 1.29 -8.45 21.58
CA ALA A 241 1.79 -7.06 21.62
C ALA A 241 0.79 -6.01 21.07
N PHE A 242 -0.37 -6.43 20.57
CA PHE A 242 -1.41 -5.58 19.98
C PHE A 242 -2.71 -5.62 20.81
N ASP A 243 -2.60 -5.19 22.06
CA ASP A 243 -3.69 -5.26 23.05
C ASP A 243 -4.57 -4.01 23.13
N ARG A 244 -4.23 -2.93 22.40
CA ARG A 244 -4.97 -1.66 22.38
C ARG A 244 -6.34 -1.75 21.68
N ALA A 245 -7.10 -0.66 21.74
CA ALA A 245 -8.39 -0.53 21.07
C ALA A 245 -8.24 -0.62 19.54
N VAL A 246 -9.25 -1.19 18.89
CA VAL A 246 -9.30 -1.37 17.43
C VAL A 246 -10.37 -0.43 16.86
N LYS A 247 -9.98 0.39 15.88
CA LYS A 247 -10.92 1.22 15.12
C LYS A 247 -11.35 0.48 13.87
N LEU A 248 -12.64 0.21 13.76
CA LEU A 248 -13.25 -0.61 12.73
C LEU A 248 -14.17 0.23 11.84
N LYS A 249 -14.03 0.13 10.52
CA LYS A 249 -14.90 0.82 9.54
C LYS A 249 -15.10 -0.04 8.29
N PRO A 250 -16.30 -0.06 7.67
CA PRO A 250 -16.48 -0.64 6.35
C PRO A 250 -15.84 0.24 5.26
N SER A 251 -15.35 -0.39 4.21
CA SER A 251 -14.49 0.20 3.18
C SER A 251 -14.63 -0.53 1.84
N GLY A 252 -14.03 0.02 0.79
CA GLY A 252 -14.03 -0.56 -0.57
C GLY A 252 -15.12 -0.03 -1.50
N MET A 253 -15.99 0.87 -1.04
CA MET A 253 -16.97 1.59 -1.87
C MET A 253 -17.15 3.01 -1.36
N ALA A 254 -17.26 4.00 -2.25
CA ALA A 254 -17.41 5.42 -1.88
C ALA A 254 -18.63 5.69 -0.98
N ALA A 255 -19.74 4.96 -1.16
CA ALA A 255 -20.92 5.10 -0.30
C ALA A 255 -20.60 4.83 1.19
N LEU A 256 -19.66 3.92 1.47
CA LEU A 256 -19.26 3.53 2.83
C LEU A 256 -18.43 4.60 3.54
N ASP A 257 -18.00 5.65 2.86
CA ASP A 257 -17.28 6.76 3.51
C ASP A 257 -18.14 7.44 4.57
N ALA A 258 -19.46 7.46 4.39
CA ALA A 258 -20.44 7.97 5.35
C ALA A 258 -20.70 7.04 6.54
N ALA A 259 -20.22 5.79 6.52
CA ALA A 259 -20.41 4.84 7.61
C ALA A 259 -19.62 5.26 8.86
N LYS A 260 -20.16 4.98 10.05
CA LYS A 260 -19.52 5.34 11.32
C LYS A 260 -18.36 4.40 11.64
N GLU A 261 -17.28 4.97 12.18
CA GLU A 261 -16.20 4.19 12.77
C GLU A 261 -16.67 3.63 14.13
N MET A 262 -16.39 2.36 14.38
CA MET A 262 -16.66 1.69 15.65
C MET A 262 -15.34 1.46 16.38
N GLU A 263 -15.28 1.88 17.63
CA GLU A 263 -14.16 1.55 18.50
C GLU A 263 -14.45 0.26 19.27
N VAL A 264 -13.60 -0.74 19.11
CA VAL A 264 -13.64 -2.00 19.84
C VAL A 264 -12.61 -1.93 20.96
N ALA A 265 -13.05 -2.19 22.19
CA ALA A 265 -12.21 -2.04 23.38
C ALA A 265 -10.93 -2.90 23.31
N ALA A 266 -9.92 -2.44 24.06
CA ALA A 266 -8.69 -3.18 24.29
C ALA A 266 -8.97 -4.64 24.68
N LYS A 267 -8.14 -5.57 24.22
CA LYS A 267 -8.22 -7.03 24.51
C LYS A 267 -9.54 -7.72 24.13
N THR A 268 -10.43 -7.06 23.38
CA THR A 268 -11.72 -7.63 22.97
C THR A 268 -11.61 -8.26 21.58
N ASN A 269 -11.85 -9.57 21.47
CA ASN A 269 -11.61 -10.34 20.24
C ASN A 269 -12.84 -10.53 19.34
N SER A 270 -13.98 -9.92 19.69
CA SER A 270 -15.20 -9.97 18.88
C SER A 270 -15.94 -8.65 18.94
N ALA A 271 -16.58 -8.26 17.85
CA ALA A 271 -17.49 -7.12 17.79
C ALA A 271 -18.69 -7.42 16.89
N LEU A 272 -19.81 -6.78 17.18
CA LEU A 272 -20.98 -6.78 16.30
C LEU A 272 -21.09 -5.40 15.67
N TYR A 273 -20.77 -5.30 14.37
CA TYR A 273 -20.85 -4.03 13.66
C TYR A 273 -22.23 -3.85 13.02
N GLU A 274 -22.95 -2.80 13.40
CA GLU A 274 -24.23 -2.43 12.79
C GLU A 274 -24.02 -1.44 11.65
N LEU A 275 -24.27 -1.87 10.42
CA LEU A 275 -24.29 -1.02 9.24
C LEU A 275 -25.70 -0.48 9.01
N ASP A 276 -25.85 0.83 9.04
CA ASP A 276 -27.10 1.52 8.70
C ASP A 276 -27.16 1.81 7.19
N LEU A 277 -27.98 1.05 6.46
CA LEU A 277 -28.14 1.22 5.01
C LEU A 277 -28.87 2.50 4.64
N GLY A 278 -29.64 3.10 5.56
CA GLY A 278 -30.30 4.38 5.36
C GLY A 278 -29.31 5.55 5.40
N GLN A 279 -28.31 5.46 6.28
CA GLN A 279 -27.22 6.43 6.35
C GLN A 279 -26.28 6.34 5.13
N VAL A 280 -25.91 5.12 4.73
CA VAL A 280 -24.96 4.88 3.64
C VAL A 280 -25.60 5.06 2.25
N LYS A 281 -26.93 4.92 2.14
CA LYS A 281 -27.69 5.04 0.88
C LYS A 281 -27.14 4.15 -0.24
N LEU A 282 -26.86 2.89 0.09
CA LEU A 282 -26.45 1.89 -0.89
C LEU A 282 -27.58 1.66 -1.91
N ALA A 283 -27.21 1.64 -3.19
CA ALA A 283 -28.15 1.32 -4.26
C ALA A 283 -28.70 -0.11 -4.11
N THR A 284 -29.91 -0.36 -4.61
CA THR A 284 -30.45 -1.72 -4.69
C THR A 284 -29.56 -2.60 -5.56
N GLY A 285 -29.32 -3.84 -5.13
CA GLY A 285 -28.46 -4.80 -5.84
C GLY A 285 -27.46 -5.51 -4.94
N GLU A 286 -26.59 -6.30 -5.56
CA GLU A 286 -25.52 -7.03 -4.86
C GLU A 286 -24.25 -6.18 -4.78
N HIS A 287 -23.70 -6.08 -3.58
CA HIS A 287 -22.49 -5.31 -3.27
C HIS A 287 -21.49 -6.19 -2.54
N VAL A 288 -20.21 -5.98 -2.85
CA VAL A 288 -19.09 -6.59 -2.14
C VAL A 288 -18.29 -5.48 -1.48
N PHE A 289 -18.08 -5.59 -0.18
CA PHE A 289 -17.28 -4.63 0.59
C PHE A 289 -16.46 -5.33 1.65
N ARG A 290 -15.61 -4.58 2.36
CA ARG A 290 -14.69 -5.13 3.37
C ARG A 290 -14.66 -4.26 4.59
N PHE A 291 -14.31 -4.86 5.72
CA PHE A 291 -13.98 -4.11 6.93
C PHE A 291 -12.49 -3.81 6.99
N GLU A 292 -12.19 -2.59 7.38
CA GLU A 292 -10.87 -2.10 7.72
C GLU A 292 -10.78 -1.96 9.24
N ALA A 293 -9.73 -2.52 9.84
CA ALA A 293 -9.44 -2.38 11.25
C ALA A 293 -8.05 -1.76 11.44
N THR A 294 -7.93 -0.77 12.31
CA THR A 294 -6.64 -0.18 12.69
C THR A 294 -6.39 -0.31 14.18
N SER A 295 -5.17 -0.65 14.56
CA SER A 295 -4.75 -0.79 15.96
C SER A 295 -3.28 -0.43 16.11
N THR A 296 -2.89 0.08 17.27
CA THR A 296 -1.50 0.36 17.61
C THR A 296 -0.97 -0.70 18.57
N GLY A 297 0.27 -1.13 18.39
CA GLY A 297 0.91 -2.09 19.28
C GLY A 297 2.43 -2.01 19.20
N ALA A 298 3.11 -2.63 20.14
CA ALA A 298 4.56 -2.67 20.18
C ALA A 298 5.06 -3.64 19.10
N TYR A 299 5.76 -3.11 18.10
CA TYR A 299 6.34 -3.89 17.03
C TYR A 299 7.86 -3.82 17.05
N ARG A 300 8.49 -4.93 16.70
CA ARG A 300 9.93 -5.04 16.52
C ARG A 300 10.20 -5.73 15.20
N ARG A 301 11.08 -5.13 14.38
CA ARG A 301 11.47 -5.66 13.07
C ARG A 301 12.44 -6.85 13.18
N GLN A 302 13.29 -6.86 14.19
CA GLN A 302 14.27 -7.92 14.39
C GLN A 302 13.62 -9.19 14.91
N THR A 303 14.09 -10.32 14.40
CA THR A 303 13.76 -11.65 14.92
C THR A 303 14.29 -11.83 16.35
N LYS A 304 13.74 -12.81 17.08
CA LYS A 304 14.20 -13.14 18.44
C LYS A 304 15.70 -13.46 18.46
N ALA A 305 16.19 -14.26 17.51
CA ALA A 305 17.61 -14.61 17.40
C ALA A 305 18.50 -13.37 17.17
N GLU A 306 18.07 -12.45 16.31
CA GLU A 306 18.82 -11.20 16.09
C GLU A 306 18.85 -10.32 17.35
N THR A 307 17.74 -10.23 18.08
CA THR A 307 17.71 -9.47 19.34
C THR A 307 18.63 -10.05 20.40
N GLU A 308 18.64 -11.39 20.53
CA GLU A 308 19.52 -12.10 21.47
C GLU A 308 20.99 -11.93 21.09
N ALA A 309 21.32 -11.98 19.79
CA ALA A 309 22.66 -11.74 19.29
C ALA A 309 23.13 -10.29 19.54
N ILE A 310 22.26 -9.29 19.35
CA ILE A 310 22.58 -7.88 19.61
C ILE A 310 22.76 -7.65 21.11
N GLU A 311 21.92 -8.24 21.96
CA GLU A 311 22.05 -8.13 23.42
C GLU A 311 23.31 -8.85 23.93
N ALA A 312 23.69 -9.99 23.33
CA ALA A 312 24.95 -10.67 23.65
C ALA A 312 26.15 -9.78 23.31
N LYS A 313 26.17 -9.17 22.11
CA LYS A 313 27.21 -8.20 21.72
C LYS A 313 27.28 -7.01 22.67
N ALA A 314 26.13 -6.49 23.11
CA ALA A 314 26.09 -5.41 24.10
C ALA A 314 26.71 -5.83 25.44
N LYS A 315 26.43 -7.04 25.92
CA LYS A 315 27.02 -7.59 27.16
C LYS A 315 28.52 -7.82 27.07
N GLU A 316 29.02 -8.32 25.93
CA GLU A 316 30.46 -8.48 25.69
C GLU A 316 31.18 -7.12 25.67
N ALA A 317 30.58 -6.11 25.04
CA ALA A 317 31.09 -4.74 25.05
C ALA A 317 31.07 -4.11 26.46
N GLU A 318 30.06 -4.40 27.28
CA GLU A 318 30.03 -4.00 28.69
C GLU A 318 31.15 -4.66 29.50
N ALA A 319 31.42 -5.94 29.27
CA ALA A 319 32.55 -6.62 29.91
C ALA A 319 33.89 -5.99 29.49
N SER A 320 34.04 -5.67 28.20
CA SER A 320 35.22 -4.97 27.67
C SER A 320 35.36 -3.55 28.25
N THR A 321 34.25 -2.88 28.51
CA THR A 321 34.23 -1.56 29.15
C THR A 321 34.75 -1.64 30.60
N LYS A 322 34.38 -2.69 31.35
CA LYS A 322 34.92 -2.93 32.70
C LYS A 322 36.43 -3.17 32.68
N GLN A 323 36.93 -3.96 31.72
CA GLN A 323 38.38 -4.16 31.55
C GLN A 323 39.11 -2.86 31.22
N ILE A 324 38.56 -2.05 30.30
CA ILE A 324 39.12 -0.74 29.96
C ILE A 324 39.08 0.20 31.18
N GLU A 325 38.05 0.13 32.03
CA GLU A 325 38.01 0.92 33.27
C GLU A 325 39.12 0.53 34.26
N GLU A 326 39.46 -0.75 34.37
CA GLU A 326 40.59 -1.22 35.17
C GLU A 326 41.93 -0.77 34.57
N GLU A 327 42.12 -0.91 33.27
CA GLU A 327 43.30 -0.43 32.55
C GLU A 327 43.44 1.11 32.65
N LEU A 328 42.33 1.83 32.59
CA LEU A 328 42.28 3.28 32.75
C LEU A 328 42.73 3.71 34.15
N LYS A 329 42.30 2.98 35.20
CA LYS A 329 42.77 3.24 36.58
C LYS A 329 44.28 3.05 36.68
N LEU A 330 44.80 1.92 36.18
CA LEU A 330 46.23 1.64 36.17
C LEU A 330 47.02 2.69 35.36
N ALA A 331 46.48 3.13 34.22
CA ALA A 331 47.09 4.17 33.39
C ALA A 331 47.11 5.53 34.09
N LYS A 332 46.04 5.90 34.80
CA LYS A 332 45.96 7.14 35.60
C LYS A 332 46.94 7.12 36.77
N ASP A 333 47.05 5.99 37.48
CA ASP A 333 48.04 5.80 38.56
C ASP A 333 49.49 5.86 38.04
N ALA A 334 49.74 5.34 36.83
CA ALA A 334 51.05 5.40 36.19
C ALA A 334 51.45 6.83 35.77
N VAL A 335 50.48 7.67 35.36
CA VAL A 335 50.71 9.11 35.11
C VAL A 335 51.08 9.83 36.40
N ALA A 336 50.41 9.52 37.52
CA ALA A 336 50.68 10.15 38.82
C ALA A 336 52.10 9.86 39.35
N LYS A 337 52.75 8.79 38.89
CA LYS A 337 54.09 8.35 39.32
C LYS A 337 55.21 8.64 38.29
N ALA A 338 54.93 9.34 37.19
CA ALA A 338 55.88 9.50 36.07
C ALA A 338 56.77 10.75 36.18
N GLU A 339 58.05 10.62 35.82
CA GLU A 339 58.97 11.75 35.61
C GLU A 339 58.65 12.51 34.30
N ALA A 340 59.07 13.78 34.22
CA ALA A 340 58.63 14.74 33.20
C ALA A 340 58.81 14.30 31.73
N LYS A 341 59.75 13.39 31.42
CA LYS A 341 60.00 12.89 30.05
C LYS A 341 59.08 11.73 29.62
N GLU A 342 58.45 10.99 30.54
CA GLU A 342 57.52 9.89 30.22
C GLU A 342 56.03 10.27 30.34
N ALA A 343 55.74 11.43 30.93
CA ALA A 343 54.39 11.84 31.28
C ALA A 343 53.47 12.01 30.05
N ASP A 344 53.98 12.48 28.91
CA ASP A 344 53.18 12.71 27.72
C ASP A 344 52.72 11.41 27.04
N ALA A 345 53.59 10.40 26.97
CA ALA A 345 53.23 9.09 26.42
C ALA A 345 52.18 8.37 27.30
N LYS A 346 52.28 8.50 28.63
CA LYS A 346 51.31 7.92 29.57
C LYS A 346 49.96 8.65 29.53
N LYS A 347 49.95 9.98 29.35
CA LYS A 347 48.72 10.77 29.13
C LYS A 347 48.02 10.41 27.80
N ALA A 348 48.79 10.12 26.74
CA ALA A 348 48.23 9.67 25.47
C ALA A 348 47.47 8.34 25.63
N LYS A 349 48.01 7.38 26.39
CA LYS A 349 47.32 6.11 26.71
C LYS A 349 46.02 6.32 27.50
N VAL A 350 46.00 7.25 28.45
CA VAL A 350 44.76 7.60 29.18
C VAL A 350 43.69 8.11 28.21
N LYS A 351 44.05 9.03 27.29
CA LYS A 351 43.12 9.52 26.26
C LYS A 351 42.64 8.42 25.32
N GLU A 352 43.51 7.48 24.96
CA GLU A 352 43.14 6.32 24.13
C GLU A 352 42.09 5.43 24.83
N PHE A 353 42.32 5.10 26.10
CA PHE A 353 41.37 4.31 26.89
C PHE A 353 40.05 5.05 27.12
N GLU A 354 40.08 6.36 27.37
CA GLU A 354 38.86 7.20 27.46
C GLU A 354 38.09 7.19 26.14
N GLY A 355 38.77 7.40 25.00
CA GLY A 355 38.13 7.35 23.69
C GLY A 355 37.55 5.98 23.33
N ARG A 356 38.25 4.88 23.68
CA ARG A 356 37.74 3.51 23.50
C ARG A 356 36.51 3.25 24.36
N LYS A 357 36.51 3.71 25.62
CA LYS A 357 35.39 3.61 26.54
C LYS A 357 34.17 4.37 26.03
N GLU A 358 34.34 5.62 25.61
CA GLU A 358 33.25 6.44 25.06
C GLU A 358 32.64 5.82 23.80
N LYS A 359 33.48 5.30 22.90
CA LYS A 359 33.01 4.61 21.69
C LYS A 359 32.19 3.36 22.02
N LEU A 360 32.68 2.50 22.92
CA LEU A 360 31.95 1.31 23.36
C LEU A 360 30.62 1.66 24.03
N ALA A 361 30.59 2.70 24.87
CA ALA A 361 29.36 3.17 25.50
C ALA A 361 28.33 3.67 24.45
N ALA A 362 28.79 4.39 23.42
CA ALA A 362 27.94 4.83 22.32
C ALA A 362 27.40 3.64 21.50
N ASP A 363 28.23 2.65 21.21
CA ASP A 363 27.84 1.44 20.47
C ASP A 363 26.82 0.60 21.27
N ILE A 364 27.04 0.37 22.57
CA ILE A 364 26.09 -0.33 23.46
C ILE A 364 24.73 0.37 23.46
N LYS A 365 24.73 1.70 23.60
CA LYS A 365 23.50 2.50 23.58
C LYS A 365 22.77 2.34 22.25
N ARG A 366 23.49 2.48 21.13
CA ARG A 366 22.93 2.33 19.77
C ARG A 366 22.35 0.94 19.54
N TRP A 367 23.06 -0.12 19.96
CA TRP A 367 22.59 -1.50 19.82
C TRP A 367 21.32 -1.74 20.63
N ARG A 368 21.28 -1.32 21.89
CA ARG A 368 20.09 -1.46 22.74
C ARG A 368 18.91 -0.64 22.24
N GLU A 369 19.14 0.57 21.76
CA GLU A 369 18.10 1.37 21.13
C GLU A 369 17.55 0.72 19.86
N SER A 370 18.40 0.07 19.06
CA SER A 370 17.97 -0.59 17.82
C SER A 370 17.02 -1.77 18.05
N ILE A 371 17.06 -2.43 19.22
CA ILE A 371 16.21 -3.59 19.55
C ILE A 371 14.98 -3.23 20.40
N LYS A 372 14.80 -1.94 20.75
CA LYS A 372 13.60 -1.52 21.48
C LYS A 372 12.36 -1.67 20.58
N PRO A 373 11.27 -2.29 21.07
CA PRO A 373 9.99 -2.25 20.38
C PRO A 373 9.54 -0.80 20.19
N GLN A 374 8.91 -0.53 19.06
CA GLN A 374 8.31 0.77 18.74
C GLN A 374 6.81 0.59 18.58
N ASP A 375 6.04 1.57 19.05
CA ASP A 375 4.62 1.61 18.75
C ASP A 375 4.42 1.80 17.24
N GLN A 376 3.71 0.85 16.63
CA GLN A 376 3.35 0.88 15.23
C GLN A 376 1.84 0.71 15.09
N THR A 377 1.25 1.52 14.22
CA THR A 377 -0.15 1.37 13.83
C THR A 377 -0.23 0.42 12.66
N VAL A 378 -0.96 -0.67 12.83
CA VAL A 378 -1.22 -1.66 11.80
C VAL A 378 -2.64 -1.53 11.29
N ARG A 379 -2.83 -1.92 10.04
CA ARG A 379 -4.13 -1.99 9.38
C ARG A 379 -4.38 -3.43 8.93
N ALA A 380 -5.57 -3.93 9.20
CA ALA A 380 -6.02 -5.25 8.81
C ALA A 380 -7.32 -5.15 8.01
N TRP A 381 -7.52 -6.10 7.09
CA TRP A 381 -8.69 -6.14 6.22
C TRP A 381 -9.44 -7.46 6.40
N SER A 382 -10.78 -7.41 6.32
CA SER A 382 -11.58 -8.63 6.24
C SER A 382 -11.58 -9.22 4.83
N GLY A 383 -12.09 -10.44 4.70
CA GLY A 383 -12.51 -10.98 3.40
C GLY A 383 -13.70 -10.21 2.83
N GLY A 384 -14.05 -10.49 1.58
CA GLY A 384 -15.22 -9.91 0.93
C GLY A 384 -16.52 -10.25 1.65
N VAL A 385 -17.24 -9.21 2.06
CA VAL A 385 -18.59 -9.30 2.62
C VAL A 385 -19.58 -9.04 1.49
N ARG A 386 -20.46 -10.01 1.23
CA ARG A 386 -21.50 -9.91 0.21
C ARG A 386 -22.81 -9.47 0.84
N LEU A 387 -23.33 -8.33 0.40
CA LEU A 387 -24.59 -7.75 0.85
C LEU A 387 -25.50 -7.53 -0.36
N LYS A 388 -26.70 -8.08 -0.31
CA LYS A 388 -27.75 -7.85 -1.29
C LYS A 388 -28.79 -6.91 -0.70
N VAL A 389 -28.85 -5.70 -1.26
CA VAL A 389 -29.84 -4.70 -0.88
C VAL A 389 -31.08 -4.91 -1.73
N LEU A 390 -32.16 -5.32 -1.07
CA LEU A 390 -33.49 -5.45 -1.66
C LEU A 390 -34.20 -4.09 -1.66
N PRO A 391 -35.11 -3.85 -2.63
CA PRO A 391 -35.87 -2.60 -2.71
C PRO A 391 -36.70 -2.31 -1.46
#